data_AF-A0A3M1VGY1-F1
#
_entry.id   AF-A0A3M1VGY1-F1
#
_cell.length_a   1.000
_cell.length_b   1.000
_cell.length_c   1.000
_cell.angle_alpha   90.00
_cell.angle_beta   90.00
_cell.angle_gamma   90.00
#
_symmetry.space_group_name_H-M   'P 1'
#
loop_
_entity.id
_entity.type
_entity.pdbx_description
1 polymer ?
#
loop_
_entity_poly.entity_id
_entity_poly.type
_entity_poly.pdbx_seq_one_letter_code
_entity_poly.pdbx_strand_id
1 'polypeptide(L)'
;MTMTAVQTTYVYVQARPDGNPLIWTVAGSRAPDERPIPASEFIFEVLQDKHGHTLRILPMHHACRFICDLYEALRQNASRVKIHLATPNLCPDVKTKYDPQLALQRMRRFRRPRSLGGWHVMKEEELPAYRLGAEVWDEGVVRKTHSRCNLYLGWRPQCGELAPEYYERVLPELLKQHPVYRDLAFIGTLDPLYAARVVGSILDPRWFVDPEHPDRTAALRNYMGLLPSAFLRVLAAETTGERLQNRYWRAYCALRSWYGKTDAEMGAEVWKPENFLYRRARRYADGKMGLVRATQAFLAYLTRAWLDRLVEGWELFDPRMLLPQEAAEAYRKYIDSLQQEG
;
A
#
# COMPACT_ATOMS: atom_id res chain seq x y z
N MET A 1 -10.10 35.57 25.20
CA MET A 1 -9.21 34.78 24.32
C MET A 1 -10.11 33.98 23.38
N THR A 2 -10.32 34.43 22.16
CA THR A 2 -11.13 33.73 21.16
C THR A 2 -10.33 32.56 20.62
N MET A 3 -10.82 31.33 20.78
CA MET A 3 -10.19 30.16 20.15
C MET A 3 -10.38 30.26 18.64
N THR A 4 -9.33 30.58 17.91
CA THR A 4 -9.33 30.56 16.44
C THR A 4 -9.58 29.13 16.00
N ALA A 5 -10.69 28.89 15.29
CA ALA A 5 -11.01 27.57 14.79
C ALA A 5 -9.90 27.10 13.82
N VAL A 6 -9.35 25.91 14.07
CA VAL A 6 -8.33 25.31 13.18
C VAL A 6 -8.95 25.11 11.80
N GLN A 7 -8.39 25.77 10.79
CA GLN A 7 -8.87 25.64 9.42
C GLN A 7 -8.48 24.26 8.87
N THR A 8 -9.49 23.55 8.34
CA THR A 8 -9.31 22.27 7.65
C THR A 8 -9.52 22.47 6.15
N THR A 9 -8.51 22.11 5.37
CA THR A 9 -8.57 22.07 3.90
C THR A 9 -8.54 20.62 3.45
N TYR A 10 -9.49 20.23 2.61
CA TYR A 10 -9.49 18.93 1.97
C TYR A 10 -8.80 19.05 0.62
N VAL A 11 -7.93 18.09 0.30
CA VAL A 11 -7.11 18.09 -0.92
C VAL A 11 -7.34 16.78 -1.66
N TYR A 12 -7.65 16.89 -2.94
CA TYR A 12 -7.72 15.77 -3.86
C TYR A 12 -6.69 16.00 -4.97
N VAL A 13 -5.84 15.00 -5.21
CA VAL A 13 -4.79 15.06 -6.21
C VAL A 13 -5.27 14.26 -7.41
N GLN A 14 -5.41 14.88 -8.57
CA GLN A 14 -5.81 14.22 -9.80
C GLN A 14 -4.59 14.02 -10.71
N ALA A 15 -4.35 12.80 -11.16
CA ALA A 15 -3.29 12.53 -12.13
C ALA A 15 -3.57 13.22 -13.49
N ARG A 16 -2.53 13.78 -14.11
CA ARG A 16 -2.59 14.32 -15.49
C ARG A 16 -1.64 13.57 -16.43
N PRO A 17 -1.91 13.58 -17.75
CA PRO A 17 -1.05 13.00 -18.78
C PRO A 17 0.40 13.54 -18.82
N ASP A 18 0.60 14.79 -18.40
CA ASP A 18 1.88 15.49 -18.41
C ASP A 18 2.76 15.17 -17.18
N GLY A 19 2.27 14.36 -16.25
CA GLY A 19 2.96 14.03 -15.01
C GLY A 19 2.80 15.07 -13.89
N ASN A 20 2.25 16.25 -14.18
CA ASN A 20 1.99 17.28 -13.17
C ASN A 20 0.60 17.07 -12.57
N PRO A 21 0.46 16.63 -11.31
CA PRO A 21 -0.87 16.39 -10.77
C PRO A 21 -1.65 17.69 -10.65
N LEU A 22 -2.95 17.63 -10.94
CA LEU A 22 -3.87 18.72 -10.70
C LEU A 22 -4.38 18.68 -9.26
N ILE A 23 -4.27 19.79 -8.55
CA ILE A 23 -4.67 19.87 -7.15
C ILE A 23 -6.08 20.46 -7.04
N TRP A 24 -6.98 19.72 -6.44
CA TRP A 24 -8.32 20.20 -6.09
C TRP A 24 -8.41 20.42 -4.60
N THR A 25 -9.03 21.52 -4.18
CA THR A 25 -9.17 21.84 -2.76
C THR A 25 -10.60 22.20 -2.39
N VAL A 26 -10.95 21.98 -1.13
CA VAL A 26 -12.15 22.58 -0.55
C VAL A 26 -11.93 22.93 0.92
N ALA A 27 -12.32 24.14 1.33
CA ALA A 27 -12.20 24.64 2.70
C ALA A 27 -13.54 25.20 3.21
N GLY A 28 -13.82 25.05 4.50
CA GLY A 28 -15.02 25.60 5.15
C GLY A 28 -16.31 25.08 4.54
N SER A 29 -17.15 25.97 4.02
CA SER A 29 -18.40 25.70 3.27
C SER A 29 -18.30 25.97 1.76
N ARG A 30 -17.12 26.37 1.25
CA ARG A 30 -16.92 26.70 -0.17
C ARG A 30 -17.15 25.50 -1.09
N ALA A 31 -17.40 25.76 -2.36
CA ALA A 31 -17.40 24.74 -3.40
C ALA A 31 -15.97 24.20 -3.61
N PRO A 32 -15.82 22.94 -4.05
CA PRO A 32 -14.54 22.44 -4.55
C PRO A 32 -14.00 23.33 -5.67
N ASP A 33 -12.71 23.62 -5.61
CA ASP A 33 -12.03 24.47 -6.58
C ASP A 33 -10.75 23.81 -7.09
N GLU A 34 -10.49 23.98 -8.38
CA GLU A 34 -9.26 23.56 -9.03
C GLU A 34 -8.19 24.60 -8.76
N ARG A 35 -6.99 24.15 -8.37
CA ARG A 35 -5.83 25.03 -8.17
C ARG A 35 -4.96 24.95 -9.43
N PRO A 36 -4.92 26.00 -10.27
CA PRO A 36 -4.16 25.99 -11.53
C PRO A 36 -2.66 26.25 -11.29
N ILE A 37 -2.10 25.72 -10.20
CA ILE A 37 -0.70 25.87 -9.83
C ILE A 37 -0.02 24.48 -9.78
N PRO A 38 1.29 24.39 -10.08
CA PRO A 38 2.05 23.17 -9.91
C PRO A 38 2.01 22.65 -8.47
N ALA A 39 2.18 21.33 -8.32
CA ALA A 39 2.16 20.69 -7.00
C ALA A 39 3.24 21.25 -6.05
N SER A 40 4.43 21.58 -6.58
CA SER A 40 5.52 22.21 -5.83
C SER A 40 5.17 23.62 -5.34
N GLU A 41 4.48 24.41 -6.16
CA GLU A 41 3.98 25.73 -5.78
C GLU A 41 2.89 25.62 -4.71
N PHE A 42 1.98 24.65 -4.84
CA PHE A 42 1.00 24.37 -3.78
C PHE A 42 1.66 23.97 -2.46
N ILE A 43 2.70 23.13 -2.49
CA ILE A 43 3.49 22.79 -1.28
C ILE A 43 4.10 24.07 -0.69
N PHE A 44 4.66 24.95 -1.53
CA PHE A 44 5.22 26.22 -1.07
C PHE A 44 4.16 27.12 -0.42
N GLU A 45 2.96 27.25 -1.00
CA GLU A 45 1.83 27.97 -0.39
C GLU A 45 1.49 27.42 1.00
N VAL A 46 1.42 26.09 1.14
CA VAL A 46 1.16 25.42 2.42
C VAL A 46 2.25 25.72 3.45
N LEU A 47 3.51 25.80 3.04
CA LEU A 47 4.63 26.13 3.93
C LEU A 47 4.61 27.57 4.43
N GLN A 48 4.10 28.51 3.62
CA GLN A 48 3.94 29.91 4.03
C GLN A 48 2.81 30.10 5.05
N ASP A 49 1.95 29.10 5.22
CA ASP A 49 0.84 29.17 6.14
C ASP A 49 1.28 28.99 7.60
N LYS A 50 1.23 30.10 8.36
CA LYS A 50 1.63 30.14 9.77
C LYS A 50 0.56 29.63 10.74
N HIS A 51 -0.67 29.40 10.27
CA HIS A 51 -1.84 29.20 11.14
C HIS A 51 -2.19 27.73 11.41
N GLY A 52 -1.22 26.85 11.70
CA GLY A 52 -1.51 25.49 12.22
C GLY A 52 -2.59 24.70 11.47
N HIS A 53 -2.54 24.72 10.13
CA HIS A 53 -3.59 24.18 9.27
C HIS A 53 -3.64 22.65 9.30
N THR A 54 -4.82 22.10 9.03
CA THR A 54 -5.00 20.66 8.81
C THR A 54 -5.31 20.40 7.34
N LEU A 55 -4.50 19.57 6.69
CA LEU A 55 -4.72 19.11 5.32
C LEU A 55 -5.28 17.69 5.34
N ARG A 56 -6.47 17.49 4.78
CA ARG A 56 -7.10 16.17 4.64
C ARG A 56 -6.97 15.70 3.21
N ILE A 57 -6.08 14.75 2.96
CA ILE A 57 -5.75 14.26 1.62
C ILE A 57 -6.38 12.88 1.41
N LEU A 58 -6.92 12.63 0.22
CA LEU A 58 -7.34 11.28 -0.16
C LEU A 58 -6.16 10.50 -0.76
N PRO A 59 -5.56 9.53 -0.04
CA PRO A 59 -4.41 8.77 -0.51
C PRO A 59 -4.80 7.80 -1.63
N MET A 60 -4.67 8.28 -2.86
CA MET A 60 -4.67 7.47 -4.07
C MET A 60 -3.25 7.13 -4.49
N HIS A 61 -3.04 6.07 -5.26
CA HIS A 61 -1.69 5.69 -5.72
C HIS A 61 -1.01 6.84 -6.48
N HIS A 62 -1.72 7.53 -7.36
CA HIS A 62 -1.21 8.70 -8.07
C HIS A 62 -0.99 9.94 -7.19
N ALA A 63 -1.49 9.95 -5.95
CA ALA A 63 -1.26 11.01 -4.99
C ALA A 63 -0.05 10.74 -4.08
N CYS A 64 0.52 9.53 -4.11
CA CYS A 64 1.54 9.10 -3.16
C CYS A 64 2.82 9.95 -3.24
N ARG A 65 3.30 10.27 -4.45
CA ARG A 65 4.46 11.15 -4.64
C ARG A 65 4.24 12.52 -3.99
N PHE A 66 3.12 13.16 -4.31
CA PHE A 66 2.73 14.44 -3.71
C PHE A 66 2.64 14.39 -2.18
N ILE A 67 2.07 13.32 -1.62
CA ILE A 67 1.99 13.12 -0.16
C ILE A 67 3.39 13.04 0.46
N CYS A 68 4.31 12.29 -0.15
CA CYS A 68 5.69 12.18 0.32
C CYS A 68 6.41 13.54 0.26
N ASP A 69 6.36 14.23 -0.88
CA ASP A 69 7.03 15.51 -1.10
C ASP A 69 6.50 16.57 -0.11
N LEU A 70 5.18 16.61 0.09
CA LEU A 70 4.55 17.50 1.06
C LEU A 70 4.97 17.16 2.49
N TYR A 71 4.96 15.88 2.89
CA TYR A 71 5.37 15.48 4.24
C TYR A 71 6.82 15.85 4.54
N GLU A 72 7.72 15.60 3.61
CA GLU A 72 9.15 15.92 3.76
C GLU A 72 9.37 17.43 3.84
N ALA A 73 8.70 18.21 2.99
CA ALA A 73 8.78 19.66 3.02
C ALA A 73 8.27 20.24 4.35
N LEU A 74 7.13 19.74 4.86
CA LEU A 74 6.60 20.15 6.16
C LEU A 74 7.56 19.82 7.31
N ARG A 75 8.16 18.62 7.28
CA ARG A 75 9.14 18.16 8.29
C ARG A 75 10.40 19.03 8.30
N GLN A 76 10.97 19.31 7.13
CA GLN A 76 12.20 20.11 6.99
C GLN A 76 12.01 21.56 7.47
N ASN A 77 10.81 22.11 7.31
CA ASN A 77 10.49 23.49 7.70
C ASN A 77 9.89 23.60 9.12
N ALA A 78 9.87 22.51 9.90
CA ALA A 78 9.23 22.44 11.22
C ALA A 78 7.81 23.02 11.22
N SER A 79 7.06 22.78 10.13
CA SER A 79 5.73 23.33 9.96
C SER A 79 4.75 22.72 10.95
N ARG A 80 3.79 23.51 11.41
CA ARG A 80 2.70 23.06 12.29
C ARG A 80 1.55 22.41 11.53
N VAL A 81 1.61 22.39 10.19
CA VAL A 81 0.58 21.81 9.36
C VAL A 81 0.54 20.29 9.53
N LYS A 82 -0.66 19.75 9.74
CA LYS A 82 -0.85 18.30 9.89
C LYS A 82 -1.47 17.71 8.63
N ILE A 83 -0.86 16.66 8.09
CA ILE A 83 -1.45 15.86 7.04
C ILE A 83 -2.33 14.79 7.69
N HIS A 84 -3.59 14.74 7.26
CA HIS A 84 -4.55 13.71 7.62
C HIS A 84 -4.90 12.88 6.40
N LEU A 85 -4.88 11.56 6.55
CA LEU A 85 -5.18 10.59 5.49
C LEU A 85 -6.39 9.74 5.88
N ALA A 86 -7.11 9.21 4.89
CA ALA A 86 -8.26 8.33 5.08
C ALA A 86 -8.37 7.30 3.95
N THR A 87 -9.18 6.27 4.15
CA THR A 87 -9.36 5.24 3.13
C THR A 87 -10.00 5.79 1.84
N PRO A 88 -9.50 5.41 0.65
CA PRO A 88 -10.17 5.73 -0.61
C PRO A 88 -11.50 4.99 -0.77
N ASN A 89 -11.83 4.05 0.13
CA ASN A 89 -13.13 3.38 0.18
C ASN A 89 -14.26 4.29 0.69
N LEU A 90 -13.97 5.52 1.13
CA LEU A 90 -15.00 6.54 1.34
C LEU A 90 -15.75 6.90 0.04
N CYS A 91 -15.13 6.63 -1.12
CA CYS A 91 -15.76 6.67 -2.43
C CYS A 91 -16.19 5.23 -2.81
N PRO A 92 -17.50 4.92 -2.81
CA PRO A 92 -18.00 3.54 -2.94
C PRO A 92 -17.82 2.95 -4.34
N ASP A 93 -17.72 3.81 -5.35
CA ASP A 93 -17.64 3.42 -6.74
C ASP A 93 -16.50 4.16 -7.47
N VAL A 94 -16.14 3.64 -8.64
CA VAL A 94 -15.05 4.17 -9.47
C VAL A 94 -15.35 5.60 -9.93
N LYS A 95 -16.59 5.92 -10.29
CA LYS A 95 -16.97 7.26 -10.77
C LYS A 95 -16.74 8.29 -9.67
N THR A 96 -17.27 8.07 -8.47
CA THR A 96 -17.09 8.95 -7.31
C THR A 96 -15.62 9.05 -6.90
N LYS A 97 -14.84 7.99 -7.08
CA LYS A 97 -13.41 7.95 -6.72
C LYS A 97 -12.53 8.80 -7.63
N TYR A 98 -12.88 8.93 -8.91
CA TYR A 98 -12.10 9.68 -9.90
C TYR A 98 -12.72 11.02 -10.30
N ASP A 99 -13.88 11.37 -9.76
CA ASP A 99 -14.48 12.70 -9.84
C ASP A 99 -14.02 13.54 -8.63
N PRO A 100 -13.16 14.56 -8.82
CA PRO A 100 -12.61 15.35 -7.72
C PRO A 100 -13.69 16.05 -6.89
N GLN A 101 -14.76 16.53 -7.51
CA GLN A 101 -15.82 17.26 -6.81
C GLN A 101 -16.62 16.32 -5.92
N LEU A 102 -17.03 15.16 -6.45
CA LEU A 102 -17.74 14.15 -5.67
C LEU A 102 -16.86 13.58 -4.55
N ALA A 103 -15.58 13.33 -4.81
CA ALA A 103 -14.62 12.86 -3.81
C ALA A 103 -14.47 13.86 -2.66
N LEU A 104 -14.25 15.14 -2.95
CA LEU A 104 -14.13 16.20 -1.94
C LEU A 104 -15.41 16.39 -1.12
N GLN A 105 -16.58 16.28 -1.75
CA GLN A 105 -17.86 16.30 -1.03
C GLN A 105 -18.00 15.11 -0.06
N ARG A 106 -17.57 13.91 -0.47
CA ARG A 106 -17.57 12.72 0.39
C ARG A 106 -16.57 12.84 1.53
N MET A 107 -15.36 13.33 1.27
CA MET A 107 -14.31 13.54 2.27
C MET A 107 -14.80 14.42 3.45
N ARG A 108 -15.57 15.49 3.17
CA ARG A 108 -16.18 16.35 4.20
C ARG A 108 -17.12 15.61 5.16
N ARG A 109 -17.91 14.68 4.61
CA ARG A 109 -18.93 13.92 5.35
C ARG A 109 -18.38 12.63 5.95
N PHE A 110 -17.16 12.24 5.58
CA PHE A 110 -16.59 10.98 6.01
C PHE A 110 -16.30 10.97 7.52
N ARG A 111 -16.89 10.00 8.21
CA ARG A 111 -16.75 9.75 9.65
C ARG A 111 -16.57 8.25 9.84
N ARG A 112 -15.32 7.81 10.00
CA ARG A 112 -14.97 6.43 10.34
C ARG A 112 -13.85 6.48 11.40
N PRO A 113 -13.79 5.54 12.34
CA PRO A 113 -12.65 5.44 13.27
C PRO A 113 -11.33 5.22 12.54
N ARG A 114 -10.22 5.72 13.09
CA ARG A 114 -8.87 5.56 12.52
C ARG A 114 -8.49 4.10 12.26
N SER A 115 -8.86 3.20 13.17
CA SER A 115 -8.60 1.75 13.09
C SER A 115 -9.27 1.08 11.89
N LEU A 116 -10.27 1.75 11.31
CA LEU A 116 -11.04 1.30 10.18
C LEU A 116 -10.78 2.17 8.93
N GLY A 117 -9.62 2.83 8.86
CA GLY A 117 -9.26 3.70 7.73
C GLY A 117 -9.94 5.08 7.77
N GLY A 118 -10.36 5.52 8.95
CA GLY A 118 -10.79 6.89 9.21
C GLY A 118 -9.67 7.93 9.04
N TRP A 119 -10.03 9.20 9.19
CA TRP A 119 -9.06 10.30 9.24
C TRP A 119 -8.06 10.08 10.39
N HIS A 120 -6.78 10.00 10.07
CA HIS A 120 -5.68 9.94 11.03
C HIS A 120 -4.55 10.86 10.58
N VAL A 121 -3.76 11.36 11.52
CA VAL A 121 -2.55 12.14 11.20
C VAL A 121 -1.51 11.19 10.62
N MET A 122 -0.94 11.54 9.47
CA MET A 122 0.17 10.80 8.87
C MET A 122 1.38 10.83 9.80
N LYS A 123 1.95 9.66 10.09
CA LYS A 123 3.16 9.50 10.88
C LYS A 123 4.37 9.17 10.01
N GLU A 124 5.56 9.24 10.60
CA GLU A 124 6.81 8.94 9.91
C GLU A 124 6.91 7.47 9.48
N GLU A 125 6.38 6.56 10.29
CA GLU A 125 6.40 5.12 10.01
C GLU A 125 5.53 4.74 8.80
N GLU A 126 4.62 5.63 8.39
CA GLU A 126 3.75 5.43 7.22
C GLU A 126 4.42 5.92 5.92
N LEU A 127 5.43 6.80 5.99
CA LEU A 127 6.10 7.39 4.83
C LEU A 127 6.70 6.32 3.87
N PRO A 128 7.37 5.25 4.34
CA PRO A 128 7.87 4.21 3.45
C PRO A 128 6.78 3.54 2.60
N ALA A 129 5.56 3.37 3.14
CA ALA A 129 4.46 2.77 2.40
C ALA A 129 4.00 3.65 1.24
N TYR A 130 3.96 4.98 1.45
CA TYR A 130 3.64 5.94 0.41
C TYR A 130 4.75 6.09 -0.62
N ARG A 131 6.02 6.02 -0.22
CA ARG A 131 7.15 5.97 -1.16
C ARG A 131 7.06 4.72 -2.06
N LEU A 132 6.84 3.55 -1.46
CA LEU A 132 6.58 2.32 -2.22
C LEU A 132 5.37 2.47 -3.16
N GLY A 133 4.30 3.10 -2.68
CA GLY A 133 3.11 3.40 -3.47
C GLY A 133 3.38 4.25 -4.70
N ALA A 134 4.22 5.28 -4.55
CA ALA A 134 4.63 6.15 -5.64
C ALA A 134 5.46 5.37 -6.68
N GLU A 135 6.48 4.62 -6.24
CA GLU A 135 7.32 3.84 -7.16
C GLU A 135 6.53 2.72 -7.88
N VAL A 136 5.64 2.02 -7.18
CA VAL A 136 4.78 0.98 -7.78
C VAL A 136 3.79 1.57 -8.78
N TRP A 137 3.27 2.77 -8.51
CA TRP A 137 2.43 3.48 -9.46
C TRP A 137 3.22 3.80 -10.73
N ASP A 138 4.37 4.45 -10.59
CA ASP A 138 5.24 4.87 -11.68
C ASP A 138 5.69 3.67 -12.53
N GLU A 139 6.11 2.57 -11.91
CA GLU A 139 6.42 1.30 -12.58
C GLU A 139 5.22 0.81 -13.40
N GLY A 140 4.03 0.81 -12.79
CA GLY A 140 2.80 0.35 -13.42
C GLY A 140 2.40 1.21 -14.63
N VAL A 141 2.75 2.50 -14.62
CA VAL A 141 2.47 3.38 -15.75
C VAL A 141 3.53 3.22 -16.86
N VAL A 142 4.82 3.09 -16.53
CA VAL A 142 5.90 2.76 -17.48
C VAL A 142 5.61 1.44 -18.22
N ARG A 143 5.12 0.41 -17.52
CA ARG A 143 4.72 -0.87 -18.15
C ARG A 143 3.57 -0.73 -19.14
N LYS A 144 2.71 0.27 -18.99
CA LYS A 144 1.58 0.50 -19.91
C LYS A 144 2.02 1.22 -21.18
N THR A 145 2.99 2.13 -21.09
CA THR A 145 3.49 2.91 -22.24
C THR A 145 4.34 2.07 -23.19
N HIS A 146 5.13 1.11 -22.68
CA HIS A 146 5.94 0.21 -23.51
C HIS A 146 5.13 -0.83 -24.30
N SER A 147 3.84 -0.98 -24.00
CA SER A 147 3.00 -2.05 -24.52
C SER A 147 1.81 -1.48 -25.30
N ARG A 148 2.07 -0.81 -26.44
CA ARG A 148 1.13 -0.47 -27.56
C ARG A 148 -0.30 0.02 -27.22
N CYS A 149 -0.62 0.37 -25.98
CA CYS A 149 -1.96 0.72 -25.51
C CYS A 149 -2.07 2.22 -25.32
N ASN A 150 -2.33 2.91 -26.43
CA ASN A 150 -2.54 4.36 -26.49
C ASN A 150 -4.00 4.79 -26.21
N LEU A 151 -4.87 3.90 -25.71
CA LEU A 151 -6.32 4.08 -25.89
C LEU A 151 -7.15 4.57 -24.69
N TYR A 152 -6.57 4.84 -23.51
CA TYR A 152 -7.40 5.36 -22.40
C TYR A 152 -6.82 6.49 -21.54
N LEU A 153 -5.53 6.83 -21.60
CA LEU A 153 -5.00 7.88 -20.68
C LEU A 153 -3.95 8.85 -21.26
N GLY A 154 -3.54 8.75 -22.53
CA GLY A 154 -2.67 9.77 -23.17
C GLY A 154 -1.35 10.11 -22.44
N TRP A 155 -0.95 9.32 -21.44
CA TRP A 155 0.17 9.61 -20.54
C TRP A 155 1.48 9.21 -21.23
N ARG A 156 2.32 10.20 -21.53
CA ARG A 156 3.74 10.01 -21.82
C ARG A 156 4.50 10.58 -20.63
N PRO A 157 5.20 9.77 -19.82
CA PRO A 157 6.02 10.32 -18.77
C PRO A 157 7.15 11.13 -19.41
N GLN A 158 7.33 12.37 -18.94
CA GLN A 158 8.59 13.10 -19.10
C GLN A 158 9.66 12.59 -18.13
N CYS A 159 9.35 11.60 -17.29
CA CYS A 159 10.35 10.82 -16.58
C CYS A 159 11.19 10.12 -17.66
N GLY A 160 12.43 10.58 -17.86
CA GLY A 160 13.38 9.90 -18.77
C GLY A 160 13.32 8.41 -18.51
N GLU A 161 13.29 7.61 -19.58
CA GLU A 161 13.01 6.16 -19.56
C GLU A 161 13.72 5.46 -18.40
N LEU A 162 13.03 5.36 -17.24
CA LEU A 162 13.58 4.64 -16.10
C LEU A 162 13.52 3.17 -16.49
N ALA A 163 14.71 2.61 -16.71
CA ALA A 163 14.86 1.23 -17.10
C ALA A 163 14.33 0.31 -15.96
N PRO A 164 13.73 -0.86 -16.27
CA PRO A 164 13.18 -1.78 -15.26
C PRO A 164 14.11 -2.06 -14.07
N GLU A 165 15.41 -2.08 -14.32
CA GLU A 165 16.50 -2.29 -13.37
C GLU A 165 16.52 -1.24 -12.25
N TYR A 166 16.01 -0.03 -12.50
CA TYR A 166 15.84 0.99 -11.47
C TYR A 166 14.92 0.50 -10.35
N TYR A 167 13.75 -0.03 -10.70
CA TYR A 167 12.75 -0.49 -9.74
C TYR A 167 13.19 -1.75 -9.01
N GLU A 168 13.92 -2.64 -9.70
CA GLU A 168 14.52 -3.83 -9.10
C GLU A 168 15.51 -3.50 -7.98
N ARG A 169 16.21 -2.37 -8.10
CA ARG A 169 17.12 -1.87 -7.06
C ARG A 169 16.41 -1.08 -5.97
N VAL A 170 15.49 -0.19 -6.31
CA VAL A 170 14.92 0.79 -5.37
C VAL A 170 13.84 0.19 -4.47
N LEU A 171 12.98 -0.68 -5.01
CA LEU A 171 11.85 -1.22 -4.26
C LEU A 171 12.27 -2.08 -3.05
N PRO A 172 13.26 -2.99 -3.15
CA PRO A 172 13.76 -3.73 -1.99
C PRO A 172 14.31 -2.82 -0.88
N GLU A 173 15.04 -1.77 -1.24
CA GLU A 173 15.63 -0.84 -0.26
C GLU A 173 14.57 0.01 0.44
N LEU A 174 13.52 0.43 -0.28
CA LEU A 174 12.38 1.09 0.33
C LEU A 174 11.57 0.14 1.23
N LEU A 175 11.44 -1.13 0.85
CA LEU A 175 10.79 -2.12 1.70
C LEU A 175 11.56 -2.30 3.01
N LYS A 176 12.90 -2.36 2.99
CA LYS A 176 13.71 -2.47 4.23
C LYS A 176 13.47 -1.33 5.23
N GLN A 177 13.10 -0.15 4.73
CA GLN A 177 12.76 1.01 5.57
C GLN A 177 11.34 0.92 6.16
N HIS A 178 10.49 0.05 5.62
CA HIS A 178 9.10 -0.08 6.04
C HIS A 178 8.98 -0.83 7.37
N PRO A 179 8.13 -0.40 8.32
CA PRO A 179 8.05 -1.00 9.66
C PRO A 179 7.71 -2.50 9.65
N VAL A 180 6.89 -2.97 8.70
CA VAL A 180 6.54 -4.39 8.55
C VAL A 180 7.68 -5.28 8.03
N TYR A 181 8.79 -4.71 7.54
CA TYR A 181 9.85 -5.50 6.93
C TYR A 181 10.50 -6.47 7.91
N ARG A 182 10.65 -6.05 9.17
CA ARG A 182 11.15 -6.92 10.25
C ARG A 182 10.34 -8.21 10.31
N ASP A 183 9.02 -8.10 10.30
CA ASP A 183 8.14 -9.27 10.35
C ASP A 183 8.20 -10.05 9.02
N LEU A 184 8.23 -9.39 7.86
CA LEU A 184 8.33 -10.07 6.56
C LEU A 184 9.63 -10.86 6.38
N ALA A 185 10.75 -10.36 6.90
CA ALA A 185 12.07 -10.98 6.79
C ALA A 185 12.17 -12.33 7.52
N PHE A 186 11.21 -12.66 8.38
CA PHE A 186 11.07 -14.02 8.91
C PHE A 186 10.71 -15.06 7.83
N ILE A 187 10.14 -14.65 6.69
CA ILE A 187 9.81 -15.57 5.60
C ILE A 187 11.10 -15.91 4.86
N GLY A 188 11.58 -17.16 4.98
CA GLY A 188 12.89 -17.59 4.46
C GLY A 188 13.02 -17.54 2.93
N THR A 189 11.88 -17.51 2.25
CA THR A 189 11.78 -17.41 0.78
C THR A 189 11.21 -16.07 0.33
N LEU A 190 11.28 -15.04 1.17
CA LEU A 190 10.79 -13.72 0.82
C LEU A 190 11.55 -13.17 -0.39
N ASP A 191 10.82 -12.85 -1.45
CA ASP A 191 11.34 -12.00 -2.52
C ASP A 191 11.02 -10.54 -2.19
N PRO A 192 12.02 -9.72 -1.82
CA PRO A 192 11.79 -8.36 -1.35
C PRO A 192 11.22 -7.44 -2.44
N LEU A 193 11.53 -7.70 -3.72
CA LEU A 193 11.02 -6.90 -4.82
C LEU A 193 9.50 -7.08 -4.98
N TYR A 194 9.03 -8.33 -4.98
CA TYR A 194 7.59 -8.58 -5.08
C TYR A 194 6.84 -8.21 -3.80
N ALA A 195 7.45 -8.43 -2.63
CA ALA A 195 6.89 -7.97 -1.35
C ALA A 195 6.71 -6.44 -1.31
N ALA A 196 7.70 -5.68 -1.82
CA ALA A 196 7.61 -4.23 -1.96
C ALA A 196 6.43 -3.82 -2.84
N ARG A 197 6.20 -4.51 -3.96
CA ARG A 197 5.04 -4.28 -4.84
C ARG A 197 3.70 -4.55 -4.15
N VAL A 198 3.64 -5.57 -3.30
CA VAL A 198 2.44 -5.88 -2.50
C VAL A 198 2.17 -4.78 -1.49
N VAL A 199 3.18 -4.38 -0.70
CA VAL A 199 3.05 -3.31 0.31
C VAL A 199 2.66 -1.99 -0.35
N GLY A 200 3.35 -1.59 -1.43
CA GLY A 200 3.03 -0.39 -2.20
C GLY A 200 1.65 -0.43 -2.88
N SER A 201 1.12 -1.62 -3.20
CA SER A 201 -0.26 -1.74 -3.69
C SER A 201 -1.31 -1.58 -2.59
N ILE A 202 -1.01 -2.05 -1.38
CA ILE A 202 -1.94 -1.99 -0.24
C ILE A 202 -2.00 -0.57 0.33
N LEU A 203 -0.85 0.12 0.40
CA LEU A 203 -0.61 1.44 1.01
C LEU A 203 -0.89 1.52 2.52
N ASP A 204 -2.06 1.04 2.96
CA ASP A 204 -2.47 1.05 4.36
C ASP A 204 -3.47 -0.10 4.62
N PRO A 205 -3.14 -1.04 5.52
CA PRO A 205 -3.97 -2.21 5.80
C PRO A 205 -5.29 -1.85 6.47
N ARG A 206 -5.40 -0.70 7.18
CA ARG A 206 -6.63 -0.27 7.87
C ARG A 206 -7.79 -0.05 6.90
N TRP A 207 -7.51 0.18 5.62
CA TRP A 207 -8.52 0.39 4.59
C TRP A 207 -9.34 -0.87 4.28
N PHE A 208 -8.80 -2.04 4.62
CA PHE A 208 -9.37 -3.34 4.31
C PHE A 208 -9.97 -4.03 5.54
N VAL A 209 -9.92 -3.41 6.72
CA VAL A 209 -10.52 -3.93 7.94
C VAL A 209 -12.05 -3.85 7.85
N ASP A 210 -12.69 -4.99 8.05
CA ASP A 210 -14.13 -5.12 8.18
C ASP A 210 -14.55 -4.68 9.61
N PRO A 211 -15.45 -3.69 9.76
CA PRO A 211 -15.88 -3.20 11.07
C PRO A 211 -16.50 -4.26 11.98
N GLU A 212 -17.21 -5.23 11.40
CA GLU A 212 -17.95 -6.25 12.15
C GLU A 212 -17.08 -7.49 12.37
N HIS A 213 -16.15 -7.75 11.47
CA HIS A 213 -15.29 -8.92 11.47
C HIS A 213 -13.82 -8.54 11.20
N PRO A 214 -13.12 -7.87 12.13
CA PRO A 214 -11.79 -7.29 11.88
C PRO A 214 -10.72 -8.31 11.44
N ASP A 215 -10.89 -9.58 11.79
CA ASP A 215 -10.02 -10.68 11.35
C ASP A 215 -10.25 -11.13 9.90
N ARG A 216 -11.34 -10.67 9.27
CA ARG A 216 -11.75 -11.10 7.93
C ARG A 216 -10.94 -10.36 6.86
N THR A 217 -10.08 -11.08 6.16
CA THR A 217 -9.28 -10.54 5.06
C THR A 217 -10.00 -10.55 3.70
N ALA A 218 -11.34 -10.63 3.67
CA ALA A 218 -12.09 -10.78 2.41
C ALA A 218 -11.94 -9.55 1.49
N ALA A 219 -12.04 -8.34 2.05
CA ALA A 219 -11.87 -7.10 1.29
C ALA A 219 -10.48 -7.01 0.65
N LEU A 220 -9.43 -7.28 1.43
CA LEU A 220 -8.06 -7.28 0.93
C LEU A 220 -7.83 -8.37 -0.14
N ARG A 221 -8.29 -9.61 0.10
CA ARG A 221 -8.15 -10.70 -0.88
C ARG A 221 -8.83 -10.36 -2.20
N ASN A 222 -10.01 -9.76 -2.16
CA ASN A 222 -10.71 -9.30 -3.36
C ASN A 222 -9.93 -8.20 -4.09
N TYR A 223 -9.44 -7.20 -3.34
CA TYR A 223 -8.59 -6.13 -3.89
C TYR A 223 -7.33 -6.67 -4.58
N MET A 224 -6.66 -7.64 -3.95
CA MET A 224 -5.45 -8.30 -4.44
C MET A 224 -5.71 -9.36 -5.51
N GLY A 225 -6.97 -9.66 -5.86
CA GLY A 225 -7.30 -10.64 -6.90
C GLY A 225 -7.12 -12.10 -6.48
N LEU A 226 -7.11 -12.40 -5.17
CA LEU A 226 -6.90 -13.76 -4.61
C LEU A 226 -8.20 -14.58 -4.45
N LEU A 227 -9.19 -14.34 -5.31
CA LEU A 227 -10.31 -15.27 -5.46
C LEU A 227 -9.81 -16.51 -6.22
N PRO A 228 -10.18 -17.74 -5.83
CA PRO A 228 -9.66 -18.95 -6.49
C PRO A 228 -9.76 -18.91 -8.02
N SER A 229 -10.91 -18.51 -8.57
CA SER A 229 -11.11 -18.39 -10.02
C SER A 229 -10.23 -17.33 -10.69
N ALA A 230 -9.95 -16.22 -10.00
CA ALA A 230 -9.06 -15.17 -10.49
C ALA A 230 -7.58 -15.59 -10.42
N PHE A 231 -7.19 -16.29 -9.36
CA PHE A 231 -5.83 -16.77 -9.15
C PHE A 231 -5.43 -17.87 -10.13
N LEU A 232 -6.36 -18.76 -10.49
CA LEU A 232 -6.09 -19.76 -11.54
C LEU A 232 -5.71 -19.11 -12.88
N ARG A 233 -6.21 -17.91 -13.18
CA ARG A 233 -5.79 -17.13 -14.36
C ARG A 233 -4.37 -16.60 -14.22
N VAL A 234 -3.93 -16.26 -13.00
CA VAL A 234 -2.53 -15.87 -12.73
C VAL A 234 -1.59 -17.01 -13.05
N LEU A 235 -1.90 -18.21 -12.55
CA LEU A 235 -1.09 -19.41 -12.82
C LEU A 235 -1.07 -19.77 -14.31
N ALA A 236 -2.23 -19.66 -15.00
CA ALA A 236 -2.30 -19.91 -16.44
C ALA A 236 -1.49 -18.89 -17.25
N ALA A 237 -1.52 -17.61 -16.86
CA ALA A 237 -0.75 -16.55 -17.51
C ALA A 237 0.77 -16.73 -17.36
N GLU A 238 1.22 -17.26 -16.22
CA GLU A 238 2.64 -17.58 -16.01
C GLU A 238 3.13 -18.67 -16.99
N THR A 239 2.26 -19.62 -17.34
CA THR A 239 2.58 -20.66 -18.33
C THR A 239 2.51 -20.15 -19.77
N THR A 240 1.54 -19.28 -20.07
CA THR A 240 1.24 -18.84 -21.45
C THR A 240 1.97 -17.57 -21.86
N GLY A 241 2.52 -16.82 -20.90
CA GLY A 241 3.06 -15.48 -21.12
C GLY A 241 1.96 -14.42 -21.36
N GLU A 242 0.69 -14.75 -21.10
CA GLU A 242 -0.41 -13.81 -21.28
C GLU A 242 -0.28 -12.58 -20.36
N ARG A 243 -0.64 -11.41 -20.89
CA ARG A 243 -0.59 -10.17 -20.13
C ARG A 243 -1.66 -10.15 -19.04
N LEU A 244 -1.21 -9.98 -17.80
CA LEU A 244 -2.09 -9.85 -16.66
C LEU A 244 -2.74 -8.46 -16.55
N GLN A 245 -4.07 -8.43 -16.37
CA GLN A 245 -4.78 -7.23 -15.92
C GLN A 245 -4.30 -6.82 -14.51
N ASN A 246 -4.47 -5.54 -14.15
CA ASN A 246 -3.95 -4.98 -12.88
C ASN A 246 -4.27 -5.82 -11.63
N ARG A 247 -5.49 -6.39 -11.53
CA ARG A 247 -5.88 -7.22 -10.38
C ARG A 247 -5.13 -8.55 -10.32
N TYR A 248 -4.82 -9.15 -11.47
CA TYR A 248 -4.06 -10.39 -11.54
C TYR A 248 -2.57 -10.13 -11.32
N TRP A 249 -2.07 -8.97 -11.74
CA TRP A 249 -0.70 -8.55 -11.43
C TRP A 249 -0.46 -8.46 -9.92
N ARG A 250 -1.40 -7.89 -9.14
CA ARG A 250 -1.30 -7.86 -7.67
C ARG A 250 -1.28 -9.27 -7.07
N ALA A 251 -2.12 -10.18 -7.56
CA ALA A 251 -2.12 -11.57 -7.13
C ALA A 251 -0.80 -12.29 -7.46
N TYR A 252 -0.25 -12.02 -8.65
CA TYR A 252 1.06 -12.52 -9.07
C TYR A 252 2.17 -12.02 -8.15
N CYS A 253 2.22 -10.72 -7.86
CA CYS A 253 3.18 -10.18 -6.90
C CYS A 253 3.04 -10.85 -5.53
N ALA A 254 1.81 -11.01 -5.02
CA ALA A 254 1.58 -11.68 -3.74
C ALA A 254 2.05 -13.15 -3.71
N LEU A 255 1.91 -13.88 -4.82
CA LEU A 255 2.46 -15.22 -4.96
C LEU A 255 3.99 -15.19 -4.94
N ARG A 256 4.59 -14.39 -5.83
CA ARG A 256 6.04 -14.31 -6.00
C ARG A 256 6.78 -13.73 -4.80
N SER A 257 6.09 -12.98 -3.93
CA SER A 257 6.65 -12.50 -2.66
C SER A 257 7.17 -13.61 -1.76
N TRP A 258 6.65 -14.83 -1.86
CA TRP A 258 7.07 -15.95 -1.00
C TRP A 258 7.36 -17.22 -1.79
N TYR A 259 6.87 -17.36 -3.02
CA TYR A 259 7.01 -18.53 -3.87
C TYR A 259 7.92 -18.22 -5.07
N GLY A 260 9.23 -18.28 -4.84
CA GLY A 260 10.26 -18.04 -5.85
C GLY A 260 11.15 -19.24 -6.16
N LYS A 261 11.20 -20.22 -5.25
CA LYS A 261 11.98 -21.46 -5.38
C LYS A 261 11.08 -22.62 -5.80
N THR A 262 11.61 -23.50 -6.62
CA THR A 262 11.02 -24.79 -6.99
C THR A 262 11.08 -25.77 -5.82
N ASP A 263 10.27 -26.84 -5.86
CA ASP A 263 10.32 -27.90 -4.84
C ASP A 263 11.71 -28.57 -4.78
N ALA A 264 12.40 -28.67 -5.92
CA ALA A 264 13.76 -29.20 -5.99
C ALA A 264 14.78 -28.30 -5.29
N GLU A 265 14.68 -26.97 -5.48
CA GLU A 265 15.52 -25.98 -4.79
C GLU A 265 15.22 -25.91 -3.29
N MET A 266 13.96 -26.12 -2.88
CA MET A 266 13.58 -26.12 -1.48
C MET A 266 14.10 -27.34 -0.72
N GLY A 267 14.12 -28.53 -1.33
CA GLY A 267 14.68 -29.75 -0.74
C GLY A 267 14.31 -29.95 0.74
N ALA A 268 15.34 -30.07 1.60
CA ALA A 268 15.18 -30.20 3.04
C ALA A 268 14.81 -28.88 3.74
N GLU A 269 15.08 -27.72 3.13
CA GLU A 269 14.78 -26.40 3.71
C GLU A 269 13.27 -26.19 3.89
N VAL A 270 12.43 -26.90 3.13
CA VAL A 270 10.97 -26.80 3.24
C VAL A 270 10.47 -27.00 4.67
N TRP A 271 11.19 -27.76 5.50
CA TRP A 271 10.81 -28.06 6.88
C TRP A 271 11.23 -27.01 7.89
N LYS A 272 12.06 -26.04 7.49
CA LYS A 272 12.45 -24.95 8.37
C LYS A 272 11.23 -24.09 8.76
N PRO A 273 11.15 -23.57 10.00
CA PRO A 273 10.00 -22.81 10.48
C PRO A 273 9.62 -21.62 9.59
N GLU A 274 10.60 -20.90 9.07
CA GLU A 274 10.48 -19.73 8.17
C GLU A 274 9.77 -20.05 6.84
N ASN A 275 9.73 -21.32 6.43
CA ASN A 275 9.13 -21.79 5.19
C ASN A 275 7.69 -22.29 5.38
N PHE A 276 6.98 -21.77 6.39
CA PHE A 276 5.62 -22.18 6.73
C PHE A 276 4.60 -22.02 5.58
N LEU A 277 4.81 -21.07 4.67
CA LEU A 277 3.94 -20.86 3.50
C LEU A 277 4.06 -22.00 2.47
N TYR A 278 5.29 -22.45 2.17
CA TYR A 278 5.52 -23.64 1.34
C TYR A 278 4.88 -24.88 1.96
N ARG A 279 5.10 -25.10 3.26
CA ARG A 279 4.50 -26.22 3.99
C ARG A 279 2.98 -26.16 3.94
N ARG A 280 2.39 -24.97 4.06
CA ARG A 280 0.93 -24.77 3.93
C ARG A 280 0.44 -25.10 2.52
N ALA A 281 1.15 -24.70 1.47
CA ALA A 281 0.78 -25.01 0.10
C ALA A 281 0.74 -26.53 -0.14
N ARG A 282 1.74 -27.27 0.36
CA ARG A 282 1.88 -28.72 0.20
C ARG A 282 0.83 -29.57 0.94
N ARG A 283 0.08 -28.99 1.89
CA ARG A 283 -1.00 -29.71 2.60
C ARG A 283 -2.22 -29.99 1.72
N TYR A 284 -2.33 -29.34 0.57
CA TYR A 284 -3.46 -29.50 -0.34
C TYR A 284 -3.10 -30.47 -1.46
N ALA A 285 -4.00 -31.41 -1.76
CA ALA A 285 -3.82 -32.36 -2.86
C ALA A 285 -3.79 -31.66 -4.23
N ASP A 286 -4.63 -30.64 -4.41
CA ASP A 286 -4.54 -29.74 -5.54
C ASP A 286 -3.49 -28.66 -5.25
N GLY A 287 -2.30 -28.79 -5.87
CA GLY A 287 -1.21 -27.85 -5.71
C GLY A 287 -1.60 -26.40 -6.05
N LYS A 288 -2.50 -26.16 -7.02
CA LYS A 288 -2.96 -24.81 -7.36
C LYS A 288 -3.77 -24.21 -6.22
N MET A 289 -4.66 -25.01 -5.62
CA MET A 289 -5.39 -24.60 -4.43
C MET A 289 -4.46 -24.35 -3.25
N GLY A 290 -3.42 -25.18 -3.10
CA GLY A 290 -2.36 -24.98 -2.12
C GLY A 290 -1.71 -23.59 -2.23
N LEU A 291 -1.30 -23.20 -3.43
CA LEU A 291 -0.71 -21.87 -3.70
C LEU A 291 -1.68 -20.73 -3.38
N VAL A 292 -2.97 -20.85 -3.74
CA VAL A 292 -3.99 -19.86 -3.37
C VAL A 292 -4.07 -19.71 -1.85
N ARG A 293 -4.18 -20.83 -1.13
CA ARG A 293 -4.38 -20.84 0.33
C ARG A 293 -3.14 -20.37 1.09
N ALA A 294 -1.94 -20.66 0.59
CA ALA A 294 -0.70 -20.13 1.13
C ALA A 294 -0.59 -18.62 0.87
N THR A 295 -0.89 -18.15 -0.35
CA THR A 295 -0.86 -16.71 -0.68
C THR A 295 -1.89 -15.90 0.12
N GLN A 296 -3.07 -16.47 0.37
CA GLN A 296 -4.06 -15.87 1.27
C GLN A 296 -3.56 -15.79 2.72
N ALA A 297 -2.81 -16.79 3.18
CA ALA A 297 -2.19 -16.77 4.51
C ALA A 297 -1.04 -15.76 4.60
N PHE A 298 -0.25 -15.61 3.53
CA PHE A 298 0.76 -14.55 3.41
C PHE A 298 0.15 -13.16 3.59
N LEU A 299 -0.96 -12.86 2.89
CA LEU A 299 -1.63 -11.57 3.07
C LEU A 299 -2.19 -11.38 4.48
N ALA A 300 -2.72 -12.43 5.11
CA ALA A 300 -3.20 -12.36 6.48
C ALA A 300 -2.05 -12.06 7.47
N TYR A 301 -0.92 -12.73 7.28
CA TYR A 301 0.32 -12.49 8.03
C TYR A 301 0.80 -11.05 7.87
N LEU A 302 1.04 -10.61 6.63
CA LEU A 302 1.47 -9.24 6.31
C LEU A 302 0.54 -8.19 6.92
N THR A 303 -0.77 -8.37 6.76
CA THR A 303 -1.76 -7.37 7.21
C THR A 303 -1.77 -7.24 8.73
N ARG A 304 -1.75 -8.37 9.46
CA ARG A 304 -1.78 -8.33 10.92
C ARG A 304 -0.48 -7.81 11.49
N ALA A 305 0.67 -8.25 10.97
CA ALA A 305 1.97 -7.71 11.35
C ALA A 305 2.02 -6.19 11.09
N TRP A 306 1.55 -5.72 9.95
CA TRP A 306 1.54 -4.29 9.63
C TRP A 306 0.59 -3.50 10.52
N LEU A 307 -0.63 -4.00 10.78
CA LEU A 307 -1.58 -3.33 11.69
C LEU A 307 -1.01 -3.18 13.10
N ASP A 308 -0.31 -4.19 13.60
CA ASP A 308 0.38 -4.17 14.90
C ASP A 308 1.41 -3.03 14.97
N ARG A 309 2.17 -2.82 13.88
CA ARG A 309 3.13 -1.70 13.78
C ARG A 309 2.47 -0.32 13.70
N LEU A 310 1.24 -0.22 13.20
CA LEU A 310 0.54 1.06 13.04
C LEU A 310 -0.28 1.47 14.27
N VAL A 311 -0.63 0.53 15.14
CA VAL A 311 -1.51 0.75 16.29
C VAL A 311 -0.71 0.65 17.58
N GLU A 312 -0.23 1.79 18.07
CA GLU A 312 0.47 1.89 19.35
C GLU A 312 -0.38 1.39 20.52
N GLY A 313 0.22 0.56 21.38
CA GLY A 313 -0.36 0.10 22.64
C GLY A 313 -1.33 -1.08 22.52
N TRP A 314 -1.41 -1.73 21.36
CA TRP A 314 -2.25 -2.91 21.14
C TRP A 314 -1.43 -4.02 20.49
N GLU A 315 -1.39 -5.18 21.13
CA GLU A 315 -0.87 -6.41 20.50
C GLU A 315 -1.96 -6.99 19.58
N LEU A 316 -1.97 -6.54 18.32
CA LEU A 316 -2.91 -7.01 17.30
C LEU A 316 -2.38 -8.25 16.58
N PHE A 317 -1.09 -8.56 16.71
CA PHE A 317 -0.46 -9.70 16.06
C PHE A 317 -0.01 -10.77 17.05
N ASP A 318 -0.83 -11.84 17.21
CA ASP A 318 -0.39 -13.09 17.80
C ASP A 318 0.04 -14.09 16.71
N PRO A 319 1.33 -14.43 16.57
CA PRO A 319 1.80 -15.38 15.56
C PRO A 319 1.13 -16.76 15.68
N ARG A 320 0.67 -17.19 16.87
CA ARG A 320 0.00 -18.49 17.07
C ARG A 320 -1.33 -18.60 16.33
N MET A 321 -1.95 -17.46 16.01
CA MET A 321 -3.24 -17.42 15.29
C MET A 321 -3.09 -17.63 13.78
N LEU A 322 -1.87 -17.49 13.23
CA LEU A 322 -1.60 -17.55 11.80
C LEU A 322 -0.57 -18.61 11.41
N LEU A 323 0.40 -18.83 12.28
CA LEU A 323 1.53 -19.72 12.06
C LEU A 323 1.31 -21.06 12.79
N PRO A 324 1.80 -22.18 12.24
CA PRO A 324 2.00 -23.40 13.01
C PRO A 324 2.80 -23.13 14.29
N GLN A 325 2.59 -23.93 15.34
CA GLN A 325 3.19 -23.70 16.65
C GLN A 325 4.72 -23.54 16.58
N GLU A 326 5.41 -24.44 15.88
CA GLU A 326 6.86 -24.40 15.74
C GLU A 326 7.35 -23.14 14.99
N ALA A 327 6.55 -22.64 14.06
CA ALA A 327 6.84 -21.38 13.35
C ALA A 327 6.55 -20.16 14.23
N ALA A 328 5.51 -20.19 15.05
CA ALA A 328 5.21 -19.13 16.01
C ALA A 328 6.31 -19.00 17.08
N GLU A 329 6.84 -20.12 17.58
CA GLU A 329 7.95 -20.14 18.54
C GLU A 329 9.25 -19.62 17.92
N ALA A 330 9.59 -20.08 16.71
CA ALA A 330 10.76 -19.59 15.98
C ALA A 330 10.65 -18.09 15.66
N TYR A 331 9.45 -17.64 15.27
CA TYR A 331 9.17 -16.23 15.00
C TYR A 331 9.43 -15.35 16.22
N ARG A 332 8.97 -15.76 17.41
CA ARG A 332 9.20 -14.98 18.64
C ARG A 332 10.68 -14.85 18.95
N LYS A 333 11.43 -15.97 18.90
CA LYS A 333 12.89 -15.96 19.08
C LYS A 333 13.58 -15.02 18.09
N TYR A 334 13.12 -15.01 16.84
CA TYR A 334 13.62 -14.11 15.81
C TYR A 334 13.34 -12.63 16.11
N ILE A 335 12.13 -12.28 16.55
CA ILE A 335 11.82 -10.89 16.93
C ILE A 335 12.61 -10.48 18.18
N ASP A 336 12.74 -11.36 19.16
CA ASP A 336 13.52 -11.12 20.38
C ASP A 336 15.01 -10.88 20.06
N SER A 337 15.59 -11.61 19.10
CA SER A 337 16.98 -11.39 18.69
C SER A 337 17.18 -10.03 18.02
N LEU A 338 16.23 -9.57 17.21
CA LEU A 338 16.30 -8.24 16.60
C LEU A 338 16.22 -7.09 17.62
N GLN A 339 15.55 -7.31 18.76
CA GLN A 339 15.49 -6.33 19.85
C GLN A 339 16.78 -6.26 20.67
N GLN A 340 17.63 -7.29 20.63
CA GLN A 340 18.92 -7.30 21.32
C GLN A 340 20.03 -6.60 20.51
N GLU A 341 19.85 -6.47 19.19
CA GLU A 341 20.83 -5.89 18.27
C GLU A 341 20.71 -4.36 18.08
N GLY A 342 19.58 -3.76 18.46
CA GLY A 342 19.28 -2.34 18.26
C GLY A 342 19.00 -1.62 19.55
#